data_AF-A0A936XFD0-F1
#
_entry.id   AF-A0A936XFD0-F1
#
_cell.length_a   1.000
_cell.length_b   1.000
_cell.length_c   1.000
_cell.angle_alpha   90.00
_cell.angle_beta   90.00
_cell.angle_gamma   90.00
#
_symmetry.space_group_name_H-M   'P 1'
#
loop_
_entity.id
_entity.type
_entity.pdbx_description
1 polymer ?
#
loop_
_entity_poly.entity_id
_entity_poly.type
_entity_poly.pdbx_seq_one_letter_code
_entity_poly.pdbx_strand_id
1 'polypeptide(L)' 'MNYTEKQGQYLVFIYHYSLLNRCAPAEFDIQKYFRVSAPTVHQMIVTLDRKGFISRTPGQGRSIVLKLTKDQLPELKAVG' A
#
# COMPACT_ATOMS: atom_id res chain seq x y z
N MET A 1 16.68 -2.73 1.07
CA MET A 1 15.59 -1.88 0.53
C MET A 1 15.38 -0.70 1.48
N ASN A 2 15.19 0.51 0.96
CA ASN A 2 15.15 1.73 1.79
C ASN A 2 13.76 2.40 1.74
N TYR A 3 12.79 1.82 2.44
CA TYR A 3 11.50 2.45 2.74
C TYR A 3 11.49 2.96 4.18
N THR A 4 10.71 4.00 4.44
CA THR A 4 10.47 4.46 5.81
C THR A 4 9.51 3.52 6.53
N GLU A 5 9.44 3.59 7.86
CA GLU A 5 8.49 2.80 8.64
C GLU A 5 7.04 2.95 8.13
N LYS A 6 6.60 4.20 7.91
CA LYS A 6 5.25 4.49 7.38
C LYS A 6 5.03 3.90 5.98
N GLN A 7 6.03 3.97 5.09
CA GLN A 7 5.94 3.35 3.77
C GLN A 7 5.82 1.83 3.89
N GLY A 8 6.62 1.21 4.77
CA GLY A 8 6.57 -0.21 5.09
C GLY A 8 5.18 -0.65 5.56
N GLN A 9 4.52 0.14 6.41
CA GLN A 9 3.16 -0.15 6.86
C GLN A 9 2.13 -0.16 5.73
N TYR A 10 2.25 0.75 4.76
CA TYR A 10 1.37 0.72 3.58
C TYR A 10 1.63 -0.51 2.71
N LEU A 11 2.90 -0.89 2.52
CA LEU A 11 3.29 -2.05 1.71
C LEU A 11 2.77 -3.36 2.32
N VAL A 12 2.95 -3.55 3.62
CA VAL A 12 2.47 -4.75 4.30
C VAL A 12 0.94 -4.78 4.42
N PHE A 13 0.28 -3.61 4.53
CA PHE A 13 -1.18 -3.53 4.41
C PHE A 13 -1.66 -4.00 3.03
N ILE A 14 -1.05 -3.50 1.94
CA ILE A 14 -1.40 -3.91 0.57
C ILE A 14 -1.24 -5.43 0.39
N TYR A 15 -0.15 -6.00 0.93
CA TYR A 15 0.09 -7.44 0.92
C TYR A 15 -1.03 -8.23 1.61
N HIS A 16 -1.33 -7.90 2.88
CA HIS A 16 -2.35 -8.63 3.64
C HIS A 16 -3.75 -8.42 3.09
N TYR A 17 -4.09 -7.21 2.64
CA TYR A 17 -5.37 -6.95 2.01
C TYR A 17 -5.54 -7.83 0.77
N SER A 18 -4.51 -7.91 -0.08
CA SER A 18 -4.55 -8.72 -1.31
C SER A 18 -4.67 -10.21 -1.01
N LEU A 19 -3.97 -10.68 0.03
CA LEU A 19 -4.04 -12.07 0.49
C LEU A 19 -5.44 -12.45 0.98
N LEU A 20 -6.07 -11.58 1.78
CA LEU A 20 -7.38 -11.84 2.39
C LEU A 20 -8.55 -11.63 1.43
N ASN A 21 -8.50 -10.58 0.61
CA ASN A 21 -9.62 -10.16 -0.23
C ASN A 21 -9.48 -10.62 -1.68
N ARG A 22 -8.38 -11.30 -2.04
CA ARG A 22 -8.07 -11.77 -3.40
C ARG A 22 -8.08 -10.66 -4.47
N CYS A 23 -7.94 -9.41 -4.06
CA CYS A 23 -7.83 -8.25 -4.93
C CYS A 23 -7.03 -7.15 -4.24
N ALA A 24 -6.40 -6.27 -5.02
CA ALA A 24 -5.68 -5.14 -4.46
C ALA A 24 -6.64 -4.15 -3.77
N PRO A 25 -6.18 -3.44 -2.72
CA PRO A 25 -7.00 -2.39 -2.11
C PRO A 25 -7.24 -1.24 -3.09
N ALA A 26 -8.40 -0.60 -2.98
CA ALA A 26 -8.60 0.75 -3.52
C ALA A 26 -7.99 1.78 -2.55
N GLU A 27 -7.77 3.01 -3.03
CA GLU A 27 -7.31 4.10 -2.15
C GLU A 27 -8.26 4.31 -0.95
N PHE A 28 -9.58 4.14 -1.16
CA PHE A 28 -10.56 4.25 -0.08
C PHE A 28 -10.38 3.20 1.04
N ASP A 29 -9.99 1.97 0.71
CA ASP A 29 -9.72 0.93 1.72
C ASP A 29 -8.54 1.34 2.61
N ILE A 30 -7.50 1.91 1.98
CA ILE A 30 -6.30 2.42 2.66
C ILE A 30 -6.65 3.63 3.53
N GLN A 31 -7.47 4.56 3.02
CA GLN A 31 -7.95 5.70 3.80
C GLN A 31 -8.67 5.25 5.07
N LYS A 32 -9.59 4.27 4.95
CA LYS A 32 -10.37 3.74 6.06
C LYS A 32 -9.48 3.06 7.10
N TYR A 33 -8.50 2.28 6.66
CA TYR A 33 -7.58 1.58 7.56
C TYR A 33 -6.65 2.54 8.31
N PHE A 34 -5.98 3.44 7.59
CA PHE A 34 -5.01 4.37 8.18
C PHE A 34 -5.63 5.64 8.77
N ARG A 35 -6.94 5.85 8.60
CA ARG A 35 -7.68 7.04 9.05
C ARG A 35 -7.05 8.35 8.55
N VAL A 36 -6.70 8.39 7.28
CA VAL A 36 -6.08 9.56 6.62
C VAL A 36 -6.92 10.07 5.45
N SER A 37 -6.66 11.31 5.03
CA SER A 37 -7.35 11.94 3.91
C SER A 37 -7.00 11.29 2.56
N ALA A 38 -7.89 11.45 1.56
CA ALA A 38 -7.67 10.93 0.20
C ALA A 38 -6.37 11.45 -0.43
N PRO A 39 -6.04 12.76 -0.33
CA PRO A 39 -4.77 13.26 -0.85
C PRO A 39 -3.54 12.61 -0.20
N THR A 40 -3.63 12.28 1.09
CA THR A 40 -2.52 11.62 1.81
C THR A 40 -2.27 10.22 1.27
N VAL A 41 -3.34 9.44 1.05
CA VAL A 41 -3.23 8.10 0.46
C VAL A 41 -2.71 8.18 -0.96
N HIS A 42 -3.28 9.07 -1.78
CA HIS A 42 -2.87 9.25 -3.16
C HIS A 42 -1.38 9.56 -3.27
N GLN A 43 -0.89 10.52 -2.46
CA GLN A 43 0.51 10.90 -2.44
C GLN A 43 1.41 9.75 -1.99
N MET A 44 0.98 8.95 -1.01
CA MET A 44 1.72 7.76 -0.59
C MET A 44 1.81 6.73 -1.72
N ILE A 45 0.70 6.41 -2.39
CA ILE A 45 0.67 5.47 -3.52
C ILE A 45 1.58 5.94 -4.65
N VAL A 46 1.52 7.22 -5.03
CA VAL A 46 2.43 7.81 -6.02
C VAL A 46 3.90 7.69 -5.58
N THR A 47 4.19 7.88 -4.30
CA THR A 47 5.54 7.78 -3.77
C THR A 47 6.07 6.34 -3.81
N LEU A 48 5.24 5.36 -3.45
CA LEU A 48 5.62 3.94 -3.48
C LEU A 48 5.84 3.44 -4.92
N ASP A 49 5.02 3.90 -5.86
CA ASP A 49 5.13 3.61 -7.29
C ASP A 49 6.42 4.19 -7.88
N ARG A 50 6.72 5.48 -7.63
CA ARG A 50 7.99 6.13 -8.03
C ARG A 50 9.23 5.45 -7.44
N LYS A 51 9.10 4.88 -6.24
CA LYS A 51 10.18 4.11 -5.59
C LYS A 51 10.29 2.67 -6.09
N GLY A 52 9.40 2.22 -6.98
CA GLY A 52 9.39 0.87 -7.54
C GLY A 52 8.95 -0.22 -6.57
N PHE A 53 8.33 0.13 -5.44
CA PHE A 53 7.83 -0.87 -4.47
C PHE A 53 6.46 -1.43 -4.85
N ILE A 54 5.70 -0.67 -5.64
CA ILE A 54 4.45 -1.10 -6.26
C ILE A 54 4.47 -0.67 -7.73
N SER A 55 3.51 -1.19 -8.51
CA SER A 55 3.08 -0.61 -9.78
C SER A 55 1.57 -0.40 -9.76
N ARG A 56 1.07 0.56 -10.56
CA ARG A 56 -0.38 0.81 -10.71
C ARG A 56 -0.72 1.33 -12.11
N THR A 57 -2.00 1.25 -12.47
CA THR A 57 -2.55 1.92 -13.65
C THR A 57 -3.35 3.14 -13.22
N PRO A 58 -2.96 4.37 -13.60
CA PRO A 58 -3.73 5.58 -13.27
C PRO A 58 -5.19 5.49 -13.74
N GLY A 59 -6.13 5.93 -12.90
CA GLY A 59 -7.57 5.90 -13.22
C GLY A 59 -8.22 4.52 -13.11
N GLN A 60 -7.45 3.44 -12.97
CA GLN A 60 -7.99 2.09 -12.78
C GLN A 60 -7.99 1.70 -11.31
N GLY A 61 -9.18 1.51 -10.75
CA GLY A 61 -9.35 1.02 -9.39
C GLY A 61 -8.74 -0.37 -9.22
N ARG A 62 -8.24 -0.67 -8.01
CA ARG A 62 -7.66 -1.98 -7.63
C ARG A 62 -6.55 -2.48 -8.57
N SER A 63 -5.78 -1.56 -9.17
CA SER A 63 -4.66 -1.88 -10.07
C SER A 63 -3.30 -1.98 -9.38
N ILE A 64 -3.25 -1.82 -8.05
CA ILE A 64 -2.00 -1.85 -7.29
C ILE A 64 -1.42 -3.27 -7.30
N VAL A 65 -0.18 -3.40 -7.73
CA VAL A 65 0.59 -4.64 -7.70
C VAL A 65 1.84 -4.43 -6.87
N LEU A 66 2.04 -5.24 -5.83
CA LEU A 66 3.24 -5.20 -5.00
C LEU A 66 4.44 -5.79 -5.75
N LYS A 67 5.59 -5.12 -5.69
CA LYS A 67 6.85 -5.57 -6.32
C LYS A 67 7.85 -6.16 -5.32
N LEU A 68 7.42 -6.30 -4.06
CA LEU A 68 8.20 -6.85 -2.96
C LEU A 68 7.73 -8.26 -2.60
N THR A 69 8.67 -9.12 -2.23
CA THR A 69 8.35 -10.42 -1.64
C THR A 69 8.00 -10.28 -0.16
N LYS A 70 7.39 -11.30 0.42
CA LYS A 70 7.01 -11.31 1.84
C LYS A 70 8.19 -11.01 2.78
N ASP A 71 9.38 -11.57 2.49
CA ASP A 71 10.58 -11.42 3.32
C ASP A 71 11.17 -9.99 3.27
N GLN A 72 10.70 -9.16 2.34
CA GLN A 72 11.09 -7.77 2.17
C GLN A 72 10.10 -6.80 2.84
N LEU A 73 9.04 -7.31 3.47
CA LEU A 73 8.03 -6.51 4.14
C LEU A 73 8.30 -6.50 5.65
N PRO A 74 8.02 -5.37 6.33
CA PRO A 74 7.99 -5.37 7.79
C PRO A 74 6.74 -6.12 8.29
N GLU A 75 6.65 -6.32 9.60
CA GLU A 75 5.39 -6.73 10.23
C GLU A 75 4.34 -5.59 10.17
N LEU A 76 3.08 -5.96 9.96
CA LEU A 76 1.96 -5.03 10.04
C LEU A 76 1.73 -4.66 11.50
N LYS A 77 1.84 -3.36 11.81
CA LYS A 77 1.53 -2.80 13.13
C LYS A 77 0.06 -2.40 13.16
N ALA A 78 -0.55 -2.57 14.33
CA ALA A 78 -1.91 -2.08 14.56
C ALA A 78 -1.94 -0.55 14.41
N VAL A 79 -2.99 -0.04 13.75
CA VAL A 79 -3.24 1.40 13.68
C VAL A 79 -3.88 1.81 15.01
N GLY A 80 -3.13 2.54 15.84
CA GLY A 80 -3.64 3.20 17.05
C GLY A 80 -4.54 4.38 16.72
#